data_AF-A0A3D4CHY1-F1
#
_entry.id   AF-A0A3D4CHY1-F1
#
_cell.length_a   1.000
_cell.length_b   1.000
_cell.length_c   1.000
_cell.angle_alpha   90.00
_cell.angle_beta   90.00
_cell.angle_gamma   90.00
#
_symmetry.space_group_name_H-M   'P 1'
#
loop_
_entity.id
_entity.type
_entity.pdbx_description
1 polymer ?
#
loop_
_entity_poly.entity_id
_entity_poly.type
_entity_poly.pdbx_seq_one_letter_code
_entity_poly.pdbx_strand_id
1 'polypeptide(L)' 'RREAIKTASALASEGDIILVAGKGHEKYQEIKGEKFPFDDYEELKNALNILHK' A
#
# COMPACT_ATOMS: atom_id res chain seq x y z
N ARG A 1 -7.76 -2.94 0.46
CA ARG A 1 -6.26 -2.90 0.43
C ARG A 1 -5.77 -1.48 0.24
N ARG A 2 -6.04 -0.83 -0.91
CA ARG A 2 -5.75 0.59 -1.16
C ARG A 2 -6.11 1.53 0.01
N GLU A 3 -7.35 1.47 0.49
CA GLU A 3 -7.79 2.36 1.59
C GLU A 3 -7.02 2.11 2.89
N ALA A 4 -6.71 0.86 3.24
CA ALA A 4 -5.89 0.56 4.42
C ALA A 4 -4.47 1.14 4.30
N ILE A 5 -3.86 1.07 3.11
CA ILE A 5 -2.56 1.71 2.85
C ILE A 5 -2.66 3.21 3.04
N LYS A 6 -3.65 3.87 2.44
CA LYS A 6 -3.86 5.32 2.59
C LYS A 6 -4.05 5.73 4.05
N THR A 7 -4.89 4.99 4.79
CA THR A 7 -5.13 5.27 6.20
C THR A 7 -3.86 5.09 7.02
N ALA A 8 -3.11 4.01 6.81
CA ALA A 8 -1.85 3.80 7.50
C ALA A 8 -0.83 4.92 7.20
N SER A 9 -0.69 5.31 5.93
CA SER A 9 0.17 6.42 5.53
C SER A 9 -0.26 7.75 6.16
N ALA A 10 -1.56 8.03 6.23
CA ALA A 10 -2.08 9.26 6.83
C ALA A 10 -1.94 9.34 8.36
N LEU A 11 -1.84 8.18 9.03
CA LEU A 11 -1.66 8.09 10.47
C LEU A 11 -0.18 8.07 10.88
N ALA A 12 0.72 7.64 9.98
CA ALA A 12 2.14 7.55 10.26
C ALA A 12 2.80 8.93 10.37
N SER A 13 3.66 9.07 11.36
CA SER A 13 4.50 10.26 11.56
C SER A 13 5.95 9.99 11.16
N GLU A 14 6.77 11.04 11.13
CA GLU A 14 8.21 10.89 10.90
C GLU A 14 8.82 9.93 11.93
N GLY A 15 9.58 8.95 11.45
CA GLY A 15 10.19 7.91 12.28
C GLY A 15 9.35 6.64 12.47
N ASP A 16 8.06 6.65 12.12
CA ASP A 16 7.22 5.45 12.15
C ASP A 16 7.57 4.49 11.00
N ILE A 17 7.34 3.20 11.24
CA ILE A 17 7.56 2.14 10.25
C ILE A 17 6.22 1.51 9.88
N ILE A 18 5.89 1.57 8.58
CA ILE A 18 4.75 0.84 8.01
C ILE A 18 5.25 -0.46 7.40
N LEU A 19 4.83 -1.61 7.95
CA LEU A 19 5.09 -2.93 7.39
C LEU A 19 3.86 -3.44 6.62
N VAL A 20 4.01 -3.65 5.31
CA VAL A 20 2.99 -4.31 4.48
C VAL A 20 3.39 -5.76 4.24
N ALA A 21 2.70 -6.70 4.89
CA ALA A 21 3.01 -8.12 4.83
C ALA A 21 2.03 -8.93 3.95
N GLY A 22 2.49 -10.10 3.50
CA GLY A 22 1.66 -11.16 2.89
C GLY A 22 1.90 -11.42 1.41
N LYS A 23 1.90 -10.37 0.58
CA LYS A 23 1.85 -10.50 -0.89
C LYS A 23 3.22 -10.68 -1.58
N GLY A 24 4.30 -10.28 -0.91
CA GLY A 24 5.63 -10.29 -1.53
C GLY A 24 5.70 -9.39 -2.76
N HIS A 25 6.32 -9.86 -3.84
CA HIS A 25 6.55 -9.10 -5.09
C HIS A 25 5.41 -9.24 -6.12
N GLU A 26 4.23 -9.74 -5.75
CA GLU A 26 3.13 -9.91 -6.70
C GLU A 26 2.45 -8.57 -7.04
N LYS A 27 2.28 -8.32 -8.34
CA LYS A 27 1.70 -7.08 -8.89
C LYS A 27 0.21 -7.17 -9.23
N TYR A 28 -0.51 -8.14 -8.66
CA TYR A 28 -1.95 -8.30 -8.87
C TYR A 28 -2.65 -8.67 -7.56
N GLN A 29 -3.85 -8.18 -7.32
CA GLN A 29 -4.69 -8.63 -6.22
C GLN A 29 -5.69 -9.65 -6.77
N GLU A 30 -5.74 -10.83 -6.15
CA GLU A 30 -6.77 -11.80 -6.47
C GLU A 30 -8.07 -11.47 -5.71
N ILE A 31 -9.17 -11.38 -6.45
CA ILE A 31 -10.52 -11.18 -5.89
C ILE A 31 -11.42 -12.21 -6.54
N LYS A 32 -11.93 -13.15 -5.75
CA LYS A 32 -12.81 -14.25 -6.21
C LYS A 32 -12.22 -15.05 -7.38
N GLY A 33 -10.90 -15.30 -7.37
CA GLY A 33 -10.21 -16.07 -8.41
C GLY A 33 -9.76 -15.24 -9.63
N GLU A 34 -10.16 -13.97 -9.73
CA GLU A 34 -9.72 -13.07 -10.80
C GLU A 34 -8.56 -12.18 -10.33
N LYS A 35 -7.54 -12.02 -11.19
CA LYS A 35 -6.35 -11.21 -10.89
C LYS A 35 -6.51 -9.80 -11.43
N PHE A 36 -6.58 -8.83 -10.53
CA PHE A 36 -6.66 -7.41 -10.84
C PHE A 36 -5.29 -6.74 -10.67
N PRO A 37 -4.82 -5.88 -11.59
CA PRO A 37 -3.57 -5.15 -11.40
C PRO A 37 -3.55 -4.35 -10.10
N PHE A 38 -2.59 -4.64 -9.23
CA PHE A 38 -2.45 -3.98 -7.94
C PHE A 38 -1.08 -4.25 -7.33
N ASP A 39 -0.34 -3.20 -6.99
CA ASP A 39 1.00 -3.29 -6.40
C ASP A 39 1.03 -2.51 -5.07
N ASP A 40 1.25 -3.20 -3.96
CA ASP A 40 1.30 -2.58 -2.62
C ASP A 40 2.42 -1.55 -2.51
N TYR A 41 3.55 -1.79 -3.17
CA TYR A 41 4.71 -0.90 -3.11
C TYR A 41 4.41 0.43 -3.79
N GLU A 42 3.83 0.40 -5.00
CA GLU A 42 3.47 1.61 -5.73
C GLU A 42 2.36 2.39 -5.01
N GLU A 43 1.36 1.70 -4.45
CA GLU A 43 0.29 2.35 -3.68
C GLU A 43 0.85 3.04 -2.42
N LEU A 44 1.76 2.40 -1.69
CA LEU A 44 2.40 2.96 -0.49
C LEU A 44 3.30 4.16 -0.84
N LYS A 45 4.13 4.02 -1.87
CA LYS A 45 5.01 5.09 -2.37
C LYS A 45 4.22 6.32 -2.78
N ASN A 46 3.13 6.13 -3.51
CA ASN A 46 2.27 7.23 -3.93
C ASN A 46 1.57 7.89 -2.73
N ALA A 47 1.09 7.12 -1.76
CA ALA A 47 0.46 7.65 -0.56
C ALA A 47 1.42 8.51 0.28
N LEU A 48 2.65 8.03 0.52
CA LEU A 48 3.66 8.78 1.28
C LEU A 48 4.14 10.05 0.54
N ASN A 49 4.33 9.99 -0.78
CA ASN A 49 4.74 11.15 -1.58
C ASN A 49 3.70 12.28 -1.58
N ILE A 50 2.41 11.96 -1.46
CA ILE A 50 1.34 12.96 -1.40
C ILE A 50 1.33 13.66 -0.03
N LEU A 51 1.67 12.95 1.04
CA LEU A 51 1.59 13.44 2.41
C LEU A 51 2.83 14.23 2.86
N HIS A 52 4.00 13.99 2.24
CA HIS A 52 5.25 14.68 2.57
C HIS A 52 5.56 15.88 1.65
N LYS A 53 4.55 16.52 1.07
CA LYS A 53 4.69 17.81 0.36
C LYS A 53 4.50 18.98 1.32
#